data_AF-A0A2H5XR82-F1
#
_entry.id   AF-A0A2H5XR82-F1
#
_cell.length_a   1.000
_cell.length_b   1.000
_cell.length_c   1.000
_cell.angle_alpha   90.00
_cell.angle_beta   90.00
_cell.angle_gamma   90.00
#
_symmetry.space_group_name_H-M   'P 1'
#
loop_
_entity.id
_entity.type
_entity.pdbx_description
1 polymer ?
#
loop_
_entity_poly.entity_id
_entity_poly.type
_entity_poly.pdbx_seq_one_letter_code
_entity_poly.pdbx_strand_id
1 'polypeptide(L)'
;MKIPEEGKEGDFVIHAHKATRFHWDLRLEVPATDDDFENMDLSSYSKLGIDIKKRESVMWSFAIPKAKFPEAGEKLLAIETEPHPVEYNSFEGTIPKGMYGAGEVKIYDSGKVRWLKVSKNKIVFELEGKKIKGKFALIPFKGKDKGGEKKWLWSQVEQDS
;
A
#
# COMPACT_ATOMS: atom_id res chain seq x y z
N MET A 1 3.75 10.74 -10.37
CA MET A 1 2.60 9.99 -9.80
C MET A 1 2.80 8.56 -10.26
N LYS A 2 2.79 7.59 -9.34
CA LYS A 2 2.89 6.17 -9.68
C LYS A 2 1.56 5.79 -10.29
N ILE A 3 1.52 5.69 -11.62
CA ILE A 3 0.30 5.38 -12.34
C ILE A 3 0.46 3.93 -12.77
N PRO A 4 -0.26 2.98 -12.16
CA PRO A 4 -0.27 1.62 -12.67
C PRO A 4 -0.83 1.60 -14.08
N GLU A 5 -0.38 0.65 -14.89
CA GLU A 5 -0.94 0.44 -16.22
C GLU A 5 -2.27 -0.31 -16.12
N GLU A 6 -3.31 0.23 -16.75
CA GLU A 6 -4.61 -0.43 -16.84
C GLU A 6 -4.49 -1.79 -17.53
N GLY A 7 -5.15 -2.81 -16.96
CA GLY A 7 -5.09 -4.19 -17.43
C GLY A 7 -3.88 -5.00 -16.92
N LYS A 8 -2.91 -4.37 -16.23
CA LYS A 8 -1.79 -5.10 -15.62
C LYS A 8 -2.17 -5.73 -14.29
N GLU A 9 -1.39 -6.74 -13.93
CA GLU A 9 -1.45 -7.42 -12.65
C GLU A 9 -0.12 -7.24 -11.89
N GLY A 10 -0.21 -7.32 -10.57
CA GLY A 10 0.93 -7.34 -9.66
C GLY A 10 0.56 -8.03 -8.36
N ASP A 11 1.45 -7.97 -7.38
CA ASP A 11 1.20 -8.47 -6.03
C ASP A 11 0.61 -7.38 -5.12
N PHE A 12 -0.17 -7.81 -4.14
CA PHE A 12 -0.50 -6.99 -2.99
C PHE A 12 -0.18 -7.70 -1.68
N VAL A 13 0.05 -6.91 -0.65
CA VAL A 13 0.08 -7.37 0.73
C VAL A 13 -0.62 -6.34 1.61
N ILE A 14 -1.33 -6.84 2.62
CA ILE A 14 -1.88 -6.04 3.69
C ILE A 14 -1.19 -6.46 4.98
N HIS A 15 -0.50 -5.53 5.63
CA HIS A 15 0.10 -5.78 6.94
C HIS A 15 -0.80 -5.24 8.06
N ALA A 16 -0.94 -6.02 9.12
CA ALA A 16 -1.41 -5.58 10.42
C ALA A 16 -0.24 -4.91 11.14
N HIS A 17 -0.28 -3.60 11.34
CA HIS A 17 0.83 -2.86 11.94
C HIS A 17 0.43 -2.28 13.30
N LYS A 18 0.95 -2.88 14.37
CA LYS A 18 0.80 -2.39 15.74
C LYS A 18 1.97 -1.46 16.10
N ALA A 19 1.94 -0.26 15.54
CA ALA A 19 2.83 0.83 15.91
C ALA A 19 2.28 1.56 17.17
N THR A 20 2.54 2.87 17.29
CA THR A 20 1.93 3.72 18.34
C THR A 20 0.40 3.66 18.34
N ARG A 21 -0.19 3.52 17.15
CA ARG A 21 -1.59 3.18 16.93
C ARG A 21 -1.66 2.06 15.91
N PHE A 22 -2.59 1.14 16.13
CA PHE A 22 -2.87 0.09 15.16
C PHE A 22 -3.42 0.69 13.86
N HIS A 23 -2.88 0.24 12.73
CA HIS A 23 -3.35 0.57 11.39
C HIS A 23 -3.07 -0.59 10.43
N TRP A 24 -3.73 -0.59 9.28
CA TRP A 24 -3.40 -1.49 8.18
C TRP A 24 -2.46 -0.80 7.21
N ASP A 25 -1.43 -1.49 6.75
CA ASP A 25 -0.63 -1.05 5.61
C ASP A 25 -1.11 -1.78 4.36
N LEU A 26 -1.80 -1.07 3.46
CA LEU A 26 -2.14 -1.57 2.14
C LEU A 26 -0.99 -1.29 1.18
N ARG A 27 -0.48 -2.33 0.52
CA ARG A 27 0.67 -2.25 -0.37
C ARG A 27 0.33 -2.88 -1.70
N LEU A 28 0.46 -2.12 -2.79
CA LEU A 28 0.08 -2.52 -4.14
C LEU A 28 1.31 -2.42 -5.06
N GLU A 29 1.66 -3.49 -5.74
CA GLU A 29 2.80 -3.49 -6.66
C GLU A 29 2.52 -2.59 -7.87
N VAL A 30 3.48 -1.71 -8.17
CA VAL A 30 3.45 -0.80 -9.33
C VAL A 30 4.85 -0.74 -9.96
N PRO A 31 4.97 -0.34 -11.23
CA PRO A 31 6.27 -0.05 -11.84
C PRO A 31 7.05 0.97 -11.00
N ALA A 32 8.34 0.73 -10.83
CA ALA A 32 9.24 1.63 -10.13
C ALA A 32 9.63 2.82 -11.01
N THR A 33 9.90 3.95 -10.37
CA THR A 33 10.58 5.10 -10.98
C THR A 33 12.03 5.15 -10.49
N ASP A 34 12.91 5.87 -11.20
CA ASP A 34 14.31 6.00 -10.79
C ASP A 34 14.44 6.56 -9.35
N ASP A 35 13.60 7.55 -9.01
CA ASP A 35 13.56 8.21 -7.71
C ASP A 35 13.17 7.27 -6.54
N ASP A 36 12.50 6.15 -6.82
CA ASP A 36 11.94 5.27 -5.77
C ASP A 36 13.02 4.51 -5.00
N PHE A 37 14.12 4.17 -5.67
CA PHE A 37 15.24 3.47 -5.03
C PHE A 37 16.27 4.42 -4.42
N GLU A 38 16.43 5.62 -4.98
CA GLU A 38 17.40 6.62 -4.49
C GLU A 38 17.06 7.12 -3.08
N ASN A 39 15.76 7.25 -2.77
CA ASN A 39 15.29 7.79 -1.50
C ASN A 39 14.94 6.70 -0.47
N MET A 40 15.15 5.43 -0.80
CA MET A 40 14.79 4.33 0.08
C MET A 40 15.82 4.14 1.20
N ASP A 41 15.37 4.03 2.45
CA ASP A 41 16.26 3.75 3.59
C ASP A 41 16.70 2.27 3.62
N LEU A 42 17.65 1.93 2.75
CA LEU A 42 18.22 0.58 2.64
C LEU A 42 18.81 0.08 3.97
N SER A 43 19.29 0.99 4.82
CA SER A 43 19.89 0.64 6.11
C SER A 43 18.87 0.06 7.08
N SER A 44 17.64 0.58 7.07
CA SER A 44 16.55 0.06 7.89
C SER A 44 16.14 -1.34 7.45
N TYR A 45 16.01 -1.59 6.14
CA TYR A 45 15.66 -2.92 5.63
C TYR A 45 16.74 -3.97 5.91
N SER A 46 18.02 -3.62 5.76
CA SER A 46 19.12 -4.51 6.11
C SER A 46 19.10 -4.93 7.58
N LYS A 47 18.78 -4.01 8.51
CA LYS A 47 18.60 -4.32 9.94
C LYS A 47 17.44 -5.28 10.23
N LEU A 48 16.44 -5.31 9.34
CA LEU A 48 15.33 -6.26 9.42
C LEU A 48 15.66 -7.62 8.76
N GLY A 49 16.88 -7.80 8.24
CA GLY A 49 17.30 -9.00 7.53
C GLY A 49 16.73 -9.10 6.12
N ILE A 50 16.30 -7.97 5.54
CA ILE A 50 15.70 -7.91 4.21
C ILE A 50 16.78 -7.46 3.23
N ASP A 51 17.15 -8.35 2.31
CA ASP A 51 18.08 -8.08 1.23
C ASP A 51 17.35 -7.49 0.03
N ILE A 52 17.53 -6.19 -0.23
CA ILE A 52 16.86 -5.48 -1.32
C ILE A 52 17.60 -5.75 -2.62
N LYS A 53 16.86 -6.21 -3.62
CA LYS A 53 17.34 -6.32 -4.99
C LYS A 53 16.77 -5.17 -5.80
N LYS A 54 17.57 -4.58 -6.69
CA LYS A 54 17.03 -3.62 -7.66
C LYS A 54 16.01 -4.35 -8.52
N ARG A 55 14.77 -3.87 -8.51
CA ARG A 55 13.61 -4.42 -9.24
C ARG A 55 13.07 -3.38 -10.21
N GLU A 56 12.24 -3.81 -11.15
CA GLU A 56 11.47 -2.92 -12.02
C GLU A 56 10.16 -2.44 -11.36
N SER A 57 9.88 -2.90 -10.14
CA SER A 57 8.66 -2.60 -9.39
C SER A 57 8.94 -2.29 -7.92
N VAL A 58 7.99 -1.56 -7.29
CA VAL A 58 7.96 -1.26 -5.86
C VAL A 58 6.54 -1.39 -5.33
N MET A 59 6.40 -1.39 -4.01
CA MET A 59 5.12 -1.44 -3.32
C MET A 59 4.61 -0.02 -3.03
N TRP A 60 3.60 0.41 -3.80
CA TRP A 60 2.87 1.63 -3.50
C TRP A 60 2.06 1.44 -2.22
N SER A 61 2.43 2.19 -1.18
CA SER A 61 2.07 1.87 0.19
C SER A 61 1.18 2.94 0.82
N PHE A 62 0.19 2.50 1.60
CA PHE A 62 -0.77 3.35 2.28
C PHE A 62 -1.03 2.87 3.69
N ALA A 63 -0.99 3.79 4.66
CA ALA A 63 -1.49 3.56 6.00
C ALA A 63 -3.01 3.83 6.06
N ILE A 64 -3.78 2.89 6.60
CA ILE A 64 -5.23 2.97 6.81
C ILE A 64 -5.53 3.08 8.32
N PRO A 65 -5.72 4.29 8.88
CA PRO A 65 -5.76 4.50 10.33
C PRO A 65 -7.01 3.95 11.02
N LYS A 66 -8.13 3.82 10.29
CA LYS A 66 -9.43 3.39 10.85
C LYS A 66 -9.47 1.90 11.23
N ALA A 67 -8.38 1.16 11.09
CA ALA A 67 -8.25 -0.23 11.53
C ALA A 67 -9.34 -1.18 10.98
N LYS A 68 -9.94 -0.86 9.83
CA LYS A 68 -10.93 -1.68 9.15
C LYS A 68 -10.79 -1.61 7.63
N PHE A 69 -11.52 -2.49 6.94
CA PHE A 69 -11.66 -2.53 5.49
C PHE A 69 -12.92 -1.76 5.06
N PRO A 70 -12.94 -1.14 3.87
CA PRO A 70 -14.10 -0.39 3.43
C PRO A 70 -15.24 -1.35 3.08
N GLU A 71 -16.43 -1.06 3.57
CA GLU A 71 -17.68 -1.69 3.15
C GLU A 71 -18.32 -0.89 2.00
N ALA A 72 -19.34 -1.47 1.36
CA ALA A 72 -20.09 -0.81 0.31
C ALA A 72 -20.64 0.56 0.79
N GLY A 73 -20.40 1.61 0.01
CA GLY A 73 -20.79 2.98 0.35
C GLY A 73 -19.85 3.71 1.33
N GLU A 74 -18.89 3.02 1.97
CA GLU A 74 -17.92 3.64 2.87
C GLU A 74 -16.67 4.16 2.14
N LYS A 75 -16.12 5.27 2.64
CA LYS A 75 -14.81 5.81 2.24
C LYS A 75 -13.88 5.92 3.44
N LEU A 76 -12.77 5.19 3.40
CA LEU A 76 -11.72 5.23 4.42
C LEU A 76 -10.58 6.14 3.98
N LEU A 77 -9.97 6.84 4.94
CA LEU A 77 -8.74 7.58 4.69
C LEU A 77 -7.59 6.59 4.47
N ALA A 78 -6.88 6.76 3.36
CA ALA A 78 -5.63 6.10 3.05
C ALA A 78 -4.53 7.17 2.91
N ILE A 79 -3.49 7.08 3.73
CA ILE A 79 -2.38 8.04 3.73
C ILE A 79 -1.23 7.40 2.99
N GLU A 80 -0.81 7.98 1.87
CA GLU A 80 0.32 7.46 1.09
C GLU A 80 1.61 7.62 1.88
N THR A 81 2.35 6.52 2.02
CA THR A 81 3.65 6.48 2.68
C THR A 81 4.75 6.29 1.65
N GLU A 82 6.01 6.28 2.11
CA GLU A 82 7.14 5.90 1.25
C GLU A 82 6.90 4.52 0.61
N PRO A 83 7.33 4.32 -0.65
CA PRO A 83 7.30 3.01 -1.27
C PRO A 83 8.15 2.02 -0.47
N HIS A 84 7.79 0.75 -0.57
CA HIS A 84 8.57 -0.33 0.03
C HIS A 84 9.10 -1.25 -1.07
N PRO A 85 10.24 -1.91 -0.85
CA PRO A 85 10.75 -2.91 -1.79
C PRO A 85 9.80 -4.11 -1.81
N VAL A 86 9.73 -4.81 -2.94
CA VAL A 86 8.89 -6.01 -3.10
C VAL A 86 9.29 -7.10 -2.09
N GLU A 87 10.59 -7.18 -1.74
CA GLU A 87 11.13 -8.09 -0.73
C GLU A 87 10.53 -7.86 0.67
N TYR A 88 9.96 -6.68 0.94
CA TYR A 88 9.26 -6.41 2.21
C TYR A 88 7.92 -7.15 2.31
N ASN A 89 7.36 -7.67 1.21
CA ASN A 89 6.04 -8.31 1.21
C ASN A 89 5.96 -9.55 2.10
N SER A 90 7.07 -10.22 2.36
CA SER A 90 7.15 -11.41 3.22
C SER A 90 7.59 -11.11 4.65
N PHE A 91 7.74 -9.83 5.03
CA PHE A 91 8.20 -9.46 6.35
C PHE A 91 7.11 -9.65 7.41
N GLU A 92 7.43 -10.43 8.43
CA GLU A 92 6.70 -10.49 9.69
C GLU A 92 7.70 -10.41 10.84
N GLY A 93 7.42 -9.56 11.82
CA GLY A 93 8.37 -9.32 12.90
C GLY A 93 8.09 -8.07 13.69
N THR A 94 9.09 -7.63 14.44
CA THR A 94 9.03 -6.38 15.20
C THR A 94 10.06 -5.41 14.67
N ILE A 95 9.60 -4.24 14.23
CA ILE A 95 10.47 -3.12 13.87
C ILE A 95 10.97 -2.49 15.18
N PRO A 96 12.31 -2.41 15.40
CA PRO A 96 12.90 -1.87 16.62
C PRO A 96 12.44 -0.45 16.96
N LYS A 97 12.38 -0.14 18.27
CA LYS A 97 12.10 1.22 18.74
C LYS A 97 13.16 2.20 18.20
N GLY A 98 12.71 3.40 17.83
CA GLY A 98 13.57 4.45 17.27
C GLY A 98 13.75 4.36 15.75
N MET A 99 13.27 3.29 15.10
CA MET A 99 13.15 3.22 13.65
C MET A 99 11.79 3.76 13.20
N TYR A 100 11.74 4.26 11.95
CA TYR A 100 10.49 4.60 11.31
C TYR A 100 9.59 3.36 11.23
N GLY A 101 8.33 3.49 11.66
CA GLY A 101 7.41 2.36 11.73
C GLY A 101 7.68 1.38 12.88
N ALA A 102 8.33 1.79 13.98
CA ALA A 102 8.51 0.92 15.15
C ALA A 102 7.20 0.28 15.62
N GLY A 103 7.18 -1.05 15.76
CA GLY A 103 5.96 -1.79 16.07
C GLY A 103 6.00 -3.26 15.62
N GLU A 104 4.98 -4.02 16.00
CA GLU A 104 4.78 -5.39 15.51
C GLU A 104 4.08 -5.34 14.13
N VAL A 105 4.65 -6.05 13.15
CA VAL A 105 4.14 -6.18 11.78
C VAL A 105 3.81 -7.64 11.52
N LYS A 106 2.58 -7.91 11.04
CA LYS A 106 2.13 -9.24 10.62
C LYS A 106 1.46 -9.17 9.26
N ILE A 107 1.58 -10.21 8.46
CA ILE A 107 0.85 -10.31 7.20
C ILE A 107 -0.60 -10.67 7.52
N TYR A 108 -1.52 -9.77 7.19
CA TYR A 108 -2.94 -10.03 7.32
C TYR A 108 -3.46 -10.83 6.13
N ASP A 109 -3.13 -10.38 4.93
CA ASP A 109 -3.49 -11.05 3.67
C ASP A 109 -2.50 -10.65 2.57
N SER A 110 -2.41 -11.49 1.54
CA SER A 110 -1.63 -11.23 0.34
C SER A 110 -2.23 -11.96 -0.86
N GLY A 111 -1.93 -11.49 -2.05
CA GLY A 111 -2.48 -12.07 -3.28
C GLY A 111 -2.17 -11.20 -4.49
N LYS A 112 -3.03 -11.27 -5.50
CA LYS A 112 -2.89 -10.51 -6.74
C LYS A 112 -3.74 -9.24 -6.73
N VAL A 113 -3.18 -8.17 -7.28
CA VAL A 113 -3.92 -6.95 -7.63
C VAL A 113 -4.01 -6.86 -9.14
N ARG A 114 -5.22 -6.61 -9.66
CA ARG A 114 -5.46 -6.31 -11.08
C ARG A 114 -5.94 -4.87 -11.22
N TRP A 115 -5.26 -4.08 -12.05
CA TRP A 115 -5.61 -2.68 -12.29
C TRP A 115 -6.72 -2.59 -13.34
N LEU A 116 -7.94 -2.23 -12.92
CA LEU A 116 -9.13 -2.26 -13.79
C LEU A 116 -9.37 -0.95 -14.53
N LYS A 117 -9.17 0.17 -13.85
CA LYS A 117 -9.35 1.50 -14.45
C LYS A 117 -8.41 2.49 -13.81
N VAL A 118 -7.57 3.16 -14.60
CA VAL A 118 -6.57 4.08 -14.04
C VAL A 118 -6.77 5.48 -14.62
N SER A 119 -7.08 6.44 -13.74
CA SER A 119 -7.23 7.83 -14.11
C SER A 119 -6.67 8.75 -13.02
N LYS A 120 -6.37 10.01 -13.38
CA LYS A 120 -5.86 11.02 -12.44
C LYS A 120 -6.75 11.24 -11.21
N ASN A 121 -8.05 10.96 -11.31
CA ASN A 121 -9.04 11.26 -10.26
C ASN A 121 -9.59 10.01 -9.57
N LYS A 122 -9.33 8.81 -10.09
CA LYS A 122 -9.86 7.55 -9.55
C LYS A 122 -9.06 6.40 -10.15
N ILE A 123 -8.57 5.52 -9.28
CA ILE A 123 -7.94 4.26 -9.65
C ILE A 123 -8.84 3.16 -9.12
N VAL A 124 -9.25 2.24 -9.98
CA VAL A 124 -10.06 1.06 -9.65
C VAL A 124 -9.20 -0.18 -9.86
N PHE A 125 -9.21 -1.07 -8.88
CA PHE A 125 -8.44 -2.30 -8.91
C PHE A 125 -9.22 -3.42 -8.23
N GLU A 126 -8.87 -4.65 -8.55
CA GLU A 126 -9.41 -5.86 -7.94
C GLU A 126 -8.33 -6.50 -7.09
N LEU A 127 -8.68 -6.89 -5.87
CA LEU A 127 -7.83 -7.70 -5.00
C LEU A 127 -8.31 -9.14 -5.02
N GLU A 128 -7.37 -10.06 -5.19
CA GLU A 128 -7.58 -11.51 -5.17
C GLU A 128 -6.67 -12.13 -4.09
N GLY A 129 -7.06 -11.95 -2.82
CA GLY A 129 -6.39 -12.53 -1.66
C GLY A 129 -7.07 -13.77 -1.11
N LYS A 130 -6.60 -14.27 0.03
CA LYS A 130 -7.29 -15.34 0.76
C LYS A 130 -8.45 -14.81 1.58
N LYS A 131 -8.29 -13.63 2.18
CA LYS A 131 -9.29 -13.00 3.07
C LYS A 131 -10.01 -11.83 2.41
N ILE A 132 -9.28 -11.01 1.66
CA ILE A 132 -9.78 -9.81 0.99
C ILE A 132 -9.92 -10.12 -0.50
N LYS A 133 -11.16 -10.01 -1.00
CA LYS A 133 -11.50 -10.21 -2.40
C LYS A 133 -12.48 -9.15 -2.87
N GLY A 134 -12.32 -8.71 -4.12
CA GLY A 134 -13.28 -7.84 -4.80
C GLY A 134 -12.67 -6.54 -5.33
N LYS A 135 -13.55 -5.67 -5.83
CA LYS A 135 -13.17 -4.43 -6.50
C LYS A 135 -13.13 -3.27 -5.50
N PHE A 136 -12.09 -2.47 -5.58
CA PHE A 136 -11.85 -1.31 -4.74
C PHE A 136 -11.44 -0.11 -5.58
N ALA A 137 -11.54 1.08 -4.98
CA ALA A 137 -11.07 2.30 -5.59
C ALA A 137 -10.23 3.14 -4.62
N LEU A 138 -9.20 3.79 -5.17
CA LEU A 138 -8.44 4.86 -4.55
C LEU A 138 -8.76 6.18 -5.26
N ILE A 139 -9.20 7.18 -4.50
CA ILE A 139 -9.58 8.51 -5.00
C ILE A 139 -8.70 9.56 -4.29
N PRO A 140 -7.86 10.33 -5.01
CA PRO A 140 -7.01 11.33 -4.39
C PRO A 140 -7.85 12.47 -3.80
N PHE A 141 -7.44 13.01 -2.65
CA PHE A 141 -8.05 14.21 -2.11
C PHE A 141 -7.78 15.41 -3.01
N LYS A 142 -8.82 16.19 -3.31
CA LYS A 142 -8.70 17.48 -4.02
C LYS A 142 -8.62 18.61 -3.00
N GLY A 143 -7.45 18.82 -2.39
CA GLY A 143 -7.22 19.90 -1.43
C GLY A 143 -5.76 20.35 -1.44
N LYS A 144 -5.49 21.59 -1.00
CA LYS A 144 -4.11 22.06 -0.79
C LYS A 144 -3.52 21.27 0.38
N ASP A 145 -2.60 20.35 0.09
CA ASP A 145 -1.82 19.62 1.10
C ASP A 145 -0.97 20.63 1.88
N LYS A 146 -1.46 21.06 3.04
CA LYS A 146 -0.72 21.96 3.94
C LYS A 146 0.41 21.26 4.70
N GLY A 147 0.56 19.93 4.54
CA GLY A 147 1.46 19.10 5.35
C GLY A 147 2.30 18.08 4.57
N GLY A 148 2.36 18.15 3.24
CA GLY A 148 3.21 17.26 2.42
C GLY A 148 2.73 15.80 2.27
N GLU A 149 1.85 15.30 3.14
CA GLU A 149 1.28 13.95 3.07
C GLU A 149 0.18 13.85 2.00
N LYS A 150 0.33 12.95 1.03
CA LYS A 150 -0.69 12.68 0.01
C LYS A 150 -1.80 11.80 0.58
N LYS A 151 -3.04 12.31 0.53
CA LYS A 151 -4.22 11.62 1.08
C LYS A 151 -5.12 11.09 0.00
N TRP A 152 -5.69 9.92 0.27
CA TRP A 152 -6.56 9.17 -0.61
C TRP A 152 -7.79 8.69 0.14
N LEU A 153 -8.87 8.42 -0.59
CA LEU A 153 -10.05 7.72 -0.12
C LEU A 153 -10.05 6.32 -0.71
N TRP A 154 -10.05 5.32 0.15
CA TRP A 154 -10.20 3.91 -0.20
C TRP A 154 -11.64 3.46 0.03
N SER A 155 -12.27 2.88 -1.00
CA SER A 155 -13.67 2.44 -0.97
C SER A 155 -13.86 1.14 -1.71
N GLN A 156 -14.79 0.30 -1.27
CA GLN A 156 -15.25 -0.85 -2.05
C GLN A 156 -16.10 -0.36 -3.23
N VAL A 157 -15.98 -1.03 -4.37
CA VAL A 157 -16.78 -0.77 -5.57
C VAL A 157 -17.72 -1.96 -5.75
N GLU A 158 -19.01 -1.68 -5.91
CA GLU A 158 -19.99 -2.72 -6.22
C GLU A 158 -19.63 -3.41 -7.53
N GLN A 159 -19.78 -4.74 -7.59
CA GLN A 159 -19.73 -5.44 -8.87
C GLN A 159 -20.95 -4.96 -9.66
N ASP A 160 -20.73 -4.36 -10.84
CA ASP A 160 -21.79 -4.18 -11.82
C ASP A 160 -22.45 -5.55 -12.01
N SER A 161 -23.72 -5.66 -11.57
CA SER A 161 -24.52 -6.89 -11.62
C SER A 161 -25.04 -7.16 -13.02
#